data_AF-Q173R8-F1
#
_entry.id   AF-Q173R8-F1
#
_cell.length_a   1.000
_cell.length_b   1.000
_cell.length_c   1.000
_cell.angle_alpha   90.00
_cell.angle_beta   90.00
_cell.angle_gamma   90.00
#
_symmetry.space_group_name_H-M   'P 1'
#
loop_
_entity.id
_entity.type
_entity.pdbx_description
1 polymer ?
#
loop_
_entity_poly.entity_id
_entity_poly.type
_entity_poly.pdbx_seq_one_letter_code
_entity_poly.pdbx_strand_id
1 'polypeptide(L)'
;MHLATPEVTSTTNPTSMELNGNSGGGLNTDSVNTNGTTNDGTSKHQPLTAESLAERTIEGLLADHPGELIRTGSPHVVCTVLPNHWRSNKTLPVAFKVVALGDVGDGTMVTVMAGNDENFCGELRNCTAIMKNQVAKFNDLRFVGRSGRGEWNFSSSIYVTIY
;
A
#
# COMPACT_ATOMS: atom_id res chain seq x y z
N MET A 1 12.24 7.72 58.04
CA MET A 1 11.57 8.87 57.41
C MET A 1 10.38 8.34 56.65
N HIS A 2 9.18 8.49 57.23
CA HIS A 2 7.90 8.21 56.59
C HIS A 2 7.59 9.32 55.59
N LEU A 3 6.99 9.01 54.45
CA LEU A 3 5.89 9.80 53.89
C LEU A 3 5.06 8.95 52.92
N ALA A 4 3.76 9.01 53.14
CA ALA A 4 2.69 8.34 52.43
C ALA A 4 2.30 9.06 51.13
N THR A 5 1.55 8.36 50.29
CA THR A 5 0.80 8.85 49.11
C THR A 5 -0.26 9.89 49.48
N PRO A 6 -0.84 10.56 48.45
CA PRO A 6 -2.28 10.42 48.31
C PRO A 6 -2.76 10.16 46.87
N GLU A 7 -3.89 9.46 46.80
CA GLU A 7 -4.79 9.20 45.68
C GLU A 7 -5.73 10.41 45.43
N VAL A 8 -6.61 10.29 44.42
CA VAL A 8 -7.95 10.95 44.21
C VAL A 8 -8.03 11.95 43.04
N THR A 9 -9.08 12.07 42.21
CA THR A 9 -10.11 11.21 41.55
C THR A 9 -10.80 12.12 40.51
N SER A 10 -11.28 11.55 39.39
CA SER A 10 -12.50 11.86 38.58
C SER A 10 -12.95 13.31 38.24
N THR A 11 -13.57 13.51 37.07
CA THR A 11 -15.06 13.62 36.87
C THR A 11 -15.49 14.32 35.53
N THR A 12 -16.53 13.72 34.90
CA THR A 12 -17.63 14.28 34.04
C THR A 12 -17.51 14.63 32.53
N ASN A 13 -18.18 13.76 31.74
CA ASN A 13 -19.11 13.90 30.58
C ASN A 13 -19.99 15.18 30.50
N PRO A 14 -20.98 15.34 29.56
CA PRO A 14 -21.22 14.86 28.18
C PRO A 14 -21.63 16.02 27.21
N THR A 15 -21.77 15.79 25.89
CA THR A 15 -22.81 16.52 25.10
C THR A 15 -23.23 15.77 23.83
N SER A 16 -24.49 15.37 23.81
CA SER A 16 -25.30 15.04 22.63
C SER A 16 -25.98 16.32 22.11
N MET A 17 -26.01 16.54 20.79
CA MET A 17 -27.09 17.29 20.13
C MET A 17 -27.40 16.65 18.78
N GLU A 18 -28.65 16.21 18.66
CA GLU A 18 -29.30 15.72 17.45
C GLU A 18 -29.76 16.85 16.51
N LEU A 19 -30.24 16.42 15.34
CA LEU A 19 -31.11 17.07 14.37
C LEU A 19 -30.41 17.89 13.27
N ASN A 20 -30.46 17.36 12.04
CA ASN A 20 -31.36 17.95 11.05
C ASN A 20 -31.70 16.93 9.95
N GLY A 21 -32.98 16.53 9.89
CA GLY A 21 -33.53 15.83 8.74
C GLY A 21 -33.69 16.82 7.59
N ASN A 22 -33.12 16.49 6.42
CA ASN A 22 -33.48 17.15 5.18
C ASN A 22 -34.18 16.16 4.26
N SER A 23 -35.49 16.24 4.32
CA SER A 23 -36.44 15.80 3.31
C SER A 23 -36.14 16.48 1.97
N GLY A 24 -36.25 15.74 0.87
CA GLY A 24 -36.59 16.35 -0.42
C GLY A 24 -35.69 15.93 -1.58
N GLY A 25 -36.34 15.42 -2.63
CA GLY A 25 -35.78 15.43 -3.97
C GLY A 25 -35.62 14.07 -4.60
N GLY A 26 -36.73 13.40 -4.92
CA GLY A 26 -36.72 12.34 -5.91
C GLY A 26 -36.20 12.88 -7.24
N LEU A 27 -35.21 12.22 -7.82
CA LEU A 27 -34.82 12.41 -9.20
C LEU A 27 -35.38 11.22 -9.98
N ASN A 28 -36.53 11.46 -10.62
CA ASN A 28 -36.94 10.71 -11.79
C ASN A 28 -35.80 10.80 -12.81
N THR A 29 -35.21 9.67 -13.16
CA THR A 29 -34.42 9.58 -14.38
C THR A 29 -35.31 8.92 -15.40
N ASP A 30 -35.99 9.75 -16.19
CA ASP A 30 -36.78 9.32 -17.32
C ASP A 30 -35.87 8.59 -18.31
N SER A 31 -36.23 7.33 -18.58
CA SER A 31 -35.68 6.52 -19.64
C SER A 31 -35.94 7.20 -20.99
N VAL A 32 -34.93 7.85 -21.56
CA VAL A 32 -34.96 8.25 -22.97
C VAL A 32 -34.24 7.19 -23.79
N ASN A 33 -35.05 6.36 -24.44
CA ASN A 33 -34.65 5.48 -25.53
C ASN A 33 -34.50 6.32 -26.80
N THR A 34 -33.27 6.51 -27.27
CA THR A 34 -33.00 7.08 -28.61
C THR A 34 -32.14 6.12 -29.40
N ASN A 35 -32.80 5.39 -30.31
CA ASN A 35 -32.15 4.72 -31.43
C ASN A 35 -31.62 5.78 -32.40
N GLY A 36 -30.31 5.77 -32.64
CA GLY A 36 -29.65 6.63 -33.62
C GLY A 36 -28.38 5.97 -34.14
N THR A 37 -28.51 5.19 -35.20
CA THR A 37 -27.41 4.64 -36.00
C THR A 37 -26.69 5.76 -36.73
N THR A 38 -25.37 5.92 -36.55
CA THR A 38 -24.43 6.32 -37.62
C THR A 38 -23.02 5.83 -37.28
N ASN A 39 -22.32 5.34 -38.31
CA ASN A 39 -20.98 4.73 -38.28
C ASN A 39 -19.87 5.77 -38.13
N ASP A 40 -18.85 5.54 -37.30
CA ASP A 40 -17.48 6.03 -37.54
C ASP A 40 -16.39 5.21 -36.80
N GLY A 41 -15.27 5.04 -37.51
CA GLY A 41 -13.90 4.67 -37.11
C GLY A 41 -13.59 3.88 -35.83
N THR A 42 -13.17 2.62 -36.02
CA THR A 42 -12.12 1.90 -35.26
C THR A 42 -11.76 2.42 -33.85
N SER A 43 -12.68 2.40 -32.91
CA SER A 43 -12.33 2.36 -31.48
C SER A 43 -12.40 0.91 -31.05
N LYS A 44 -11.23 0.27 -30.90
CA LYS A 44 -11.13 -0.91 -30.05
C LYS A 44 -11.48 -0.45 -28.64
N HIS A 45 -12.76 -0.42 -28.30
CA HIS A 45 -13.22 -0.38 -26.93
C HIS A 45 -12.75 -1.68 -26.29
N GLN A 46 -11.48 -1.70 -25.86
CA GLN A 46 -11.06 -2.64 -24.86
C GLN A 46 -12.03 -2.45 -23.69
N PRO A 47 -12.65 -3.53 -23.20
CA PRO A 47 -13.49 -3.43 -22.01
C PRO A 47 -12.69 -2.73 -20.92
N LEU A 48 -13.32 -1.82 -20.16
CA LEU A 48 -12.74 -1.25 -18.96
C LEU A 48 -12.62 -2.38 -17.93
N THR A 49 -11.60 -3.21 -18.07
CA THR A 49 -11.31 -4.31 -17.15
C THR A 49 -10.73 -3.71 -15.87
N ALA A 50 -10.93 -4.42 -14.75
CA ALA A 50 -10.29 -4.05 -13.48
C ALA A 50 -8.76 -3.92 -13.62
N GLU A 51 -8.16 -4.68 -14.53
CA GLU A 51 -6.75 -4.64 -14.88
C GLU A 51 -6.35 -3.29 -15.51
N SER A 52 -7.08 -2.80 -16.51
CA SER A 52 -6.83 -1.48 -17.13
C SER A 52 -7.03 -0.30 -16.17
N LEU A 53 -7.86 -0.46 -15.14
CA LEU A 53 -8.00 0.54 -14.08
C LEU A 53 -6.83 0.50 -13.09
N ALA A 54 -6.37 -0.70 -12.71
CA ALA A 54 -5.20 -0.87 -11.85
C ALA A 54 -3.94 -0.30 -12.51
N GLU A 55 -3.74 -0.51 -13.81
CA GLU A 55 -2.63 0.05 -14.57
C GLU A 55 -2.60 1.58 -14.52
N ARG A 56 -3.73 2.24 -14.83
CA ARG A 56 -3.82 3.71 -14.76
C ARG A 56 -3.58 4.26 -13.35
N THR A 57 -4.06 3.55 -12.32
CA THR A 57 -3.85 3.95 -10.92
C THR A 57 -2.37 3.86 -10.54
N ILE A 58 -1.67 2.82 -11.00
CA ILE A 58 -0.22 2.67 -10.81
C ILE A 58 0.52 3.81 -11.49
N GLU A 59 0.19 4.10 -12.75
CA GLU A 59 0.83 5.18 -13.50
C GLU A 59 0.71 6.51 -12.77
N GLY A 60 -0.47 6.83 -12.21
CA GLY A 60 -0.69 8.01 -11.38
C GLY A 60 0.21 8.04 -10.15
N LEU A 61 0.23 6.95 -9.36
CA LEU A 61 1.05 6.90 -8.14
C LEU A 61 2.56 6.96 -8.40
N LEU A 62 3.02 6.33 -9.48
CA LEU A 62 4.42 6.38 -9.90
C LEU A 62 4.81 7.76 -10.44
N ALA A 63 3.88 8.47 -11.09
CA ALA A 63 4.08 9.84 -11.55
C ALA A 63 4.16 10.83 -10.37
N ASP A 64 3.37 10.62 -9.32
CA ASP A 64 3.39 11.44 -8.10
C ASP A 64 4.67 11.21 -7.27
N HIS A 65 5.28 10.02 -7.37
CA HIS A 65 6.47 9.62 -6.62
C HIS A 65 7.57 9.06 -7.55
N PRO A 66 8.12 9.89 -8.45
CA PRO A 66 9.02 9.40 -9.49
C PRO A 66 10.30 8.83 -8.89
N GLY A 67 10.55 7.55 -9.14
CA GLY A 67 11.74 6.84 -8.68
C GLY A 67 11.73 6.42 -7.21
N GLU A 68 10.69 6.73 -6.44
CA GLU A 68 10.56 6.23 -5.06
C GLU A 68 9.92 4.84 -5.04
N LEU A 69 8.96 4.57 -5.92
CA LEU A 69 8.19 3.32 -5.95
C LEU A 69 8.44 2.51 -7.23
N ILE A 70 8.36 1.18 -7.12
CA ILE A 70 8.47 0.21 -8.20
C ILE A 70 7.37 -0.84 -8.10
N ARG A 71 6.90 -1.32 -9.26
CA ARG A 71 5.93 -2.42 -9.34
C ARG A 71 6.55 -3.69 -8.76
N THR A 72 5.76 -4.43 -7.99
CA THR A 72 6.11 -5.79 -7.59
C THR A 72 5.66 -6.78 -8.65
N GLY A 73 5.86 -8.09 -8.42
CA GLY A 73 5.24 -9.14 -9.24
C GLY A 73 3.72 -9.23 -9.11
N SER A 74 3.11 -8.52 -8.15
CA SER A 74 1.65 -8.45 -7.99
C SER A 74 1.08 -7.20 -8.67
N PRO A 75 -0.02 -7.30 -9.43
CA PRO A 75 -0.64 -6.17 -10.12
C PRO A 75 -1.26 -5.15 -9.16
N HIS A 76 -1.44 -5.49 -7.89
CA HIS A 76 -2.10 -4.62 -6.89
C HIS A 76 -1.15 -4.11 -5.81
N VAL A 77 0.17 -4.31 -5.97
CA VAL A 77 1.16 -3.93 -4.96
C VAL A 77 2.37 -3.26 -5.61
N VAL A 78 2.73 -2.09 -5.10
CA VAL A 78 4.01 -1.41 -5.39
C VAL A 78 4.81 -1.24 -4.10
N CYS A 79 6.12 -1.06 -4.21
CA CYS A 79 6.98 -0.89 -3.03
C CYS A 79 8.13 0.08 -3.29
N THR A 80 8.80 0.51 -2.23
CA THR A 80 9.96 1.41 -2.36
C THR A 80 11.09 0.76 -3.17
N VAL A 81 11.68 1.54 -4.09
CA VAL A 81 12.88 1.13 -4.83
C VAL A 81 14.02 0.86 -3.84
N LEU A 82 14.62 -0.32 -3.93
CA LEU A 82 15.78 -0.70 -3.14
C LEU A 82 17.09 -0.31 -3.85
N PRO A 83 18.15 0.08 -3.12
CA PRO A 83 19.46 0.30 -3.72
C PRO A 83 19.97 -0.94 -4.45
N ASN A 84 20.68 -0.77 -5.57
CA ASN A 84 21.28 -1.91 -6.30
C ASN A 84 22.28 -2.68 -5.41
N HIS A 85 23.12 -1.96 -4.67
CA HIS A 85 24.03 -2.57 -3.71
C HIS A 85 23.88 -1.89 -2.36
N TRP A 86 23.69 -2.69 -1.31
CA TRP A 86 23.61 -2.20 0.05
C TRP A 86 24.42 -3.07 1.00
N ARG A 87 25.01 -2.43 2.01
CA ARG A 87 25.78 -3.13 3.04
C ARG A 87 24.83 -3.96 3.91
N SER A 88 25.20 -5.21 4.16
CA SER A 88 24.43 -6.08 5.06
C SER A 88 24.25 -5.46 6.45
N ASN A 89 23.06 -5.67 7.02
CA ASN A 89 22.58 -5.19 8.31
C ASN A 89 22.70 -3.67 8.51
N LYS A 90 22.86 -2.90 7.43
CA LYS A 90 22.83 -1.44 7.44
C LYS A 90 21.41 -0.98 7.15
N THR A 91 20.94 0.01 7.92
CA THR A 91 19.69 0.75 7.65
C THR A 91 19.63 1.21 6.20
N LEU A 92 18.50 1.03 5.54
CA LEU A 92 18.28 1.51 4.18
C LEU A 92 18.36 3.04 4.10
N PRO A 93 18.78 3.62 2.97
CA PRO A 93 18.86 5.08 2.82
C PRO A 93 17.48 5.74 2.85
N VAL A 94 16.44 5.00 2.46
CA VAL A 94 15.04 5.41 2.48
C VAL A 94 14.24 4.33 3.20
N ALA A 95 13.24 4.75 3.98
CA ALA A 95 12.34 3.80 4.65
C ALA A 95 11.56 3.00 3.62
N PHE A 96 11.58 1.67 3.76
CA PHE A 96 10.85 0.79 2.86
C PHE A 96 9.34 0.87 3.15
N LYS A 97 8.55 1.01 2.09
CA LYS A 97 7.09 1.03 2.12
C LYS A 97 6.54 0.03 1.13
N VAL A 98 5.41 -0.56 1.48
CA VAL A 98 4.54 -1.31 0.56
C VAL A 98 3.24 -0.53 0.43
N VAL A 99 2.78 -0.31 -0.80
CA VAL A 99 1.53 0.37 -1.10
C VAL A 99 0.60 -0.61 -1.82
N ALA A 100 -0.59 -0.80 -1.26
CA ALA A 100 -1.66 -1.57 -1.88
C ALA A 100 -2.55 -0.67 -2.73
N LEU A 101 -2.89 -1.15 -3.92
CA LEU A 101 -3.70 -0.41 -4.90
C LEU A 101 -5.18 -0.78 -4.81
N GLY A 102 -5.46 -2.01 -4.39
CA GLY A 102 -6.80 -2.48 -4.03
C GLY A 102 -7.03 -2.36 -2.53
N ASP A 103 -8.28 -2.38 -2.11
CA ASP A 103 -8.69 -2.17 -0.70
C ASP A 103 -8.07 -3.23 0.23
N VAL A 104 -7.24 -2.80 1.18
CA VAL A 104 -6.62 -3.65 2.21
C VAL A 104 -6.89 -3.01 3.56
N GLY A 105 -7.58 -3.74 4.44
CA GLY A 105 -7.98 -3.23 5.74
C GLY A 105 -6.81 -2.73 6.60
N ASP A 106 -7.03 -1.63 7.30
CA ASP A 106 -6.09 -1.16 8.33
C ASP A 106 -5.88 -2.23 9.40
N GLY A 107 -4.64 -2.37 9.85
CA GLY A 107 -4.26 -3.43 10.80
C GLY A 107 -3.79 -4.73 10.14
N THR A 108 -4.02 -4.90 8.82
CA THR A 108 -3.49 -6.05 8.07
C THR A 108 -1.97 -6.11 8.17
N MET A 109 -1.46 -7.31 8.48
CA MET A 109 -0.03 -7.55 8.57
C MET A 109 0.57 -7.69 7.17
N VAL A 110 1.72 -7.07 6.95
CA VAL A 110 2.50 -7.17 5.72
C VAL A 110 3.88 -7.67 6.06
N THR A 111 4.34 -8.70 5.36
CA THR A 111 5.70 -9.22 5.50
C THR A 111 6.48 -9.14 4.20
N VAL A 112 7.76 -8.84 4.31
CA VAL A 112 8.73 -8.93 3.22
C VAL A 112 9.58 -10.17 3.42
N MET A 113 9.76 -10.92 2.36
CA MET A 113 10.74 -11.99 2.25
C MET A 113 11.74 -11.60 1.18
N ALA A 114 12.96 -12.12 1.28
CA ALA A 114 13.97 -11.98 0.25
C ALA A 114 14.52 -13.37 -0.10
N GLY A 115 14.79 -13.60 -1.37
CA GLY A 115 15.34 -14.87 -1.84
C GLY A 115 15.86 -14.77 -3.27
N ASN A 116 16.89 -15.56 -3.57
CA ASN A 116 17.40 -15.81 -4.92
C ASN A 116 17.84 -17.28 -5.04
N ASP A 117 18.41 -17.64 -6.19
CA ASP A 117 18.85 -19.01 -6.47
C ASP A 117 19.99 -19.49 -5.56
N GLU A 118 20.84 -18.59 -5.05
CA GLU A 118 21.97 -18.93 -4.17
C GLU A 118 21.55 -18.97 -2.68
N ASN A 119 20.57 -18.14 -2.31
CA ASN A 119 20.04 -17.99 -0.97
C ASN A 119 18.52 -17.89 -1.05
N PHE A 120 17.87 -19.05 -0.96
CA PHE A 120 16.42 -19.18 -1.08
C PHE A 120 15.66 -18.34 -0.04
N CYS A 121 16.25 -18.13 1.14
CA CYS A 121 15.67 -17.33 2.21
C CYS A 121 16.72 -16.39 2.81
N GLY A 122 16.81 -15.20 2.23
CA GLY A 122 17.62 -14.11 2.75
C GLY A 122 17.17 -13.70 4.15
N GLU A 123 18.10 -13.69 5.10
CA GLU A 123 17.83 -13.22 6.46
C GLU A 123 17.51 -11.71 6.44
N LEU A 124 16.39 -11.34 7.04
CA LEU A 124 15.92 -9.96 7.17
C LEU A 124 15.70 -9.61 8.65
N ARG A 125 15.74 -8.31 8.96
CA ARG A 125 15.30 -7.75 10.25
C ARG A 125 14.19 -6.75 10.02
N ASN A 126 13.24 -6.70 10.95
CA ASN A 126 12.09 -5.80 10.90
C ASN A 126 11.31 -5.94 9.57
N CYS A 127 11.14 -7.19 9.12
CA CYS A 127 10.48 -7.53 7.86
C CYS A 127 8.96 -7.63 7.95
N THR A 128 8.37 -7.14 9.04
CA THR A 128 6.92 -7.08 9.24
C THR A 128 6.51 -5.63 9.49
N ALA A 129 5.40 -5.22 8.90
CA ALA A 129 4.76 -3.93 9.12
C ALA A 129 3.24 -4.10 9.15
N ILE A 130 2.55 -3.04 9.57
CA ILE A 130 1.08 -2.98 9.60
C ILE A 130 0.62 -2.05 8.48
N MET A 131 -0.35 -2.51 7.70
CA MET A 131 -1.05 -1.71 6.70
C MET A 131 -1.87 -0.63 7.38
N LYS A 132 -1.72 0.61 6.90
CA LYS A 132 -2.57 1.73 7.30
C LYS A 132 -2.77 2.69 6.13
N ASN A 133 -4.01 3.01 5.81
CA ASN A 133 -4.37 3.83 4.66
C ASN A 133 -3.65 3.35 3.40
N GLN A 134 -3.73 2.04 3.11
CA GLN A 134 -3.10 1.41 1.94
C GLN A 134 -1.57 1.42 1.93
N VAL A 135 -0.90 1.89 3.00
CA VAL A 135 0.55 1.93 3.10
C VAL A 135 1.04 1.18 4.34
N ALA A 136 1.90 0.19 4.14
CA ALA A 136 2.65 -0.45 5.20
C ALA A 136 4.08 0.11 5.23
N LYS A 137 4.41 0.85 6.29
CA LYS A 137 5.74 1.46 6.48
C LYS A 137 6.59 0.58 7.39
N PHE A 138 7.71 0.09 6.87
CA PHE A 138 8.61 -0.77 7.63
C PHE A 138 9.53 0.08 8.49
N ASN A 139 9.61 -0.26 9.77
CA ASN A 139 10.47 0.42 10.72
C ASN A 139 11.88 -0.17 10.62
N ASP A 140 12.76 0.49 9.86
CA ASP A 140 14.17 0.10 9.74
C ASP A 140 14.34 -1.34 9.22
N LEU A 141 13.69 -1.67 8.10
CA LEU A 141 13.92 -2.93 7.37
C LEU A 141 15.42 -3.06 7.02
N ARG A 142 16.01 -4.23 7.29
CA ARG A 142 17.40 -4.53 6.93
C ARG A 142 17.56 -5.89 6.29
N PHE A 143 18.48 -5.94 5.33
CA PHE A 143 18.96 -7.17 4.72
C PHE A 143 20.20 -7.64 5.47
N VAL A 144 20.14 -8.77 6.16
CA VAL A 144 21.26 -9.34 6.92
C VAL A 144 22.02 -10.36 6.08
N GLY A 145 21.27 -11.22 5.36
CA GLY A 145 21.82 -12.23 4.46
C GLY A 145 22.60 -11.61 3.29
N ARG A 146 23.59 -12.34 2.78
CA ARG A 146 24.33 -11.99 1.56
C ARG A 146 23.68 -12.67 0.35
N SER A 147 23.89 -12.11 -0.85
CA SER A 147 23.41 -12.69 -2.11
C SER A 147 24.18 -13.88 -2.60
N GLY A 148 25.42 -14.02 -2.13
CA GLY A 148 26.49 -14.70 -2.84
C GLY A 148 27.29 -13.73 -3.73
N ARG A 149 27.75 -14.18 -4.91
CA ARG A 149 28.82 -13.52 -5.70
C ARG A 149 28.25 -12.79 -6.93
N GLY A 150 27.85 -11.53 -6.79
CA GLY A 150 27.40 -10.66 -7.89
C GLY A 150 26.70 -9.39 -7.38
N GLU A 151 26.38 -8.45 -8.28
CA GLU A 151 25.51 -7.31 -7.93
C GLU A 151 24.05 -7.80 -7.79
N TRP A 152 23.43 -7.53 -6.65
CA TRP A 152 21.99 -7.77 -6.46
C TRP A 152 21.18 -6.81 -7.34
N ASN A 153 20.07 -7.30 -7.88
CA ASN A 153 18.90 -6.45 -8.06
C ASN A 153 17.93 -6.77 -6.93
N PHE A 154 18.07 -6.10 -5.78
CA PHE A 154 17.25 -6.35 -4.58
C PHE A 154 15.75 -6.33 -4.87
N SER A 155 15.31 -5.48 -5.80
CA SER A 155 13.90 -5.38 -6.18
C SER A 155 13.35 -6.64 -6.83
N SER A 156 14.17 -7.41 -7.56
CA SER A 156 13.74 -8.67 -8.22
C SER A 156 13.79 -9.88 -7.28
N SER A 157 14.31 -9.70 -6.06
CA SER A 157 14.54 -10.77 -5.08
C SER A 157 13.69 -10.62 -3.83
N ILE A 158 12.72 -9.70 -3.83
CA ILE A 158 11.79 -9.52 -2.72
C ILE A 158 10.39 -10.04 -3.05
N TYR A 159 9.78 -10.67 -2.06
CA TYR A 159 8.40 -11.15 -2.11
C TYR A 159 7.62 -10.48 -0.99
N VAL A 160 6.45 -9.95 -1.32
CA VAL A 160 5.58 -9.27 -0.37
C VAL A 160 4.36 -10.16 -0.14
N THR A 161 4.05 -10.43 1.13
CA THR A 161 2.84 -11.13 1.55
C THR A 161 1.99 -10.20 2.41
N ILE A 162 0.71 -10.11 2.08
CA ILE A 162 -0.32 -9.36 2.79
C ILE A 162 -1.28 -10.41 3.37
N TYR A 163 -1.51 -10.38 4.68
CA TYR A 163 -2.30 -11.40 5.41
C TYR A 163 -3.76 -10.99 5.63
#